data_AF-A0A944DXZ1-F1
#
_entry.id   AF-A0A944DXZ1-F1
#
_cell.length_a   1.000
_cell.length_b   1.000
_cell.length_c   1.000
_cell.angle_alpha   90.00
_cell.angle_beta   90.00
_cell.angle_gamma   90.00
#
_symmetry.space_group_name_H-M   'P 1'
#
loop_
_entity.id
_entity.type
_entity.pdbx_description
1 polymer ?
#
loop_
_entity_poly.entity_id
_entity_poly.type
_entity_poly.pdbx_seq_one_letter_code
_entity_poly.pdbx_strand_id
1 'polypeptide(L)'
;MATFNQQGQHVSGPQHNADTININQVDQQAVVRELGVALSRVQEIELDEPTRQQVIGELEAAGADIQAGDTGMAQERLARVRAMGGALAEVAGAFLRGTGVLGV
;
A
#
# COMPACT_ATOMS: atom_id res chain seq x y z
N MET A 1 -7.07 25.16 -51.22
CA MET A 1 -6.57 23.77 -51.38
C MET A 1 -5.28 23.67 -50.59
N ALA A 2 -5.25 22.84 -49.55
CA ALA A 2 -4.06 22.59 -48.76
C ALA A 2 -3.84 21.07 -48.69
N THR A 3 -2.71 20.63 -49.20
CA THR A 3 -2.31 19.23 -49.36
C THR A 3 -1.83 18.67 -48.03
N PHE A 4 -2.49 17.62 -47.53
CA PHE A 4 -2.04 16.83 -46.38
C PHE A 4 -0.90 15.90 -46.81
N ASN A 5 0.29 16.10 -46.26
CA ASN A 5 1.45 15.25 -46.52
C ASN A 5 1.51 14.17 -45.43
N GLN A 6 0.89 13.01 -45.67
CA GLN A 6 1.05 11.82 -44.82
C GLN A 6 2.31 11.06 -45.29
N GLN A 7 3.42 11.28 -44.60
CA GLN A 7 4.57 10.37 -44.68
C GLN A 7 4.61 9.49 -43.44
N GLY A 8 4.20 8.24 -43.65
CA GLY A 8 4.80 7.05 -43.07
C GLY A 8 4.94 6.99 -41.55
N GLN A 9 3.98 6.35 -40.89
CA GLN A 9 4.25 5.03 -40.33
C GLN A 9 2.93 4.35 -39.93
N HIS A 10 2.72 3.19 -40.52
CA HIS A 10 1.72 2.22 -40.12
C HIS A 10 2.33 1.38 -38.99
N VAL A 11 1.81 1.49 -37.78
CA VAL A 11 2.05 0.50 -36.72
C VAL A 11 0.72 -0.14 -36.41
N SER A 12 0.47 -1.28 -37.06
CA SER A 12 -0.56 -2.23 -36.62
C SER A 12 -0.07 -2.92 -35.35
N GLY A 13 -0.61 -2.48 -34.24
CA GLY A 13 -0.74 -3.24 -33.01
C GLY A 13 -2.05 -2.80 -32.35
N PRO A 14 -2.69 -3.62 -31.50
CA PRO A 14 -3.76 -3.09 -30.67
C PRO A 14 -3.18 -1.89 -29.93
N GLN A 15 -3.69 -0.70 -30.22
CA GLN A 15 -3.42 0.47 -29.42
C GLN A 15 -4.03 0.17 -28.06
N HIS A 16 -3.24 -0.47 -27.20
CA HIS A 16 -3.44 -0.40 -25.76
C HIS A 16 -3.25 1.08 -25.42
N ASN A 17 -4.32 1.84 -25.56
CA ASN A 17 -4.54 3.08 -24.83
C ASN A 17 -4.72 2.73 -23.35
N ALA A 18 -3.75 2.01 -22.78
CA ALA A 18 -3.59 1.82 -21.34
C ALA A 18 -2.91 3.04 -20.73
N ASP A 19 -3.07 4.22 -21.35
CA ASP A 19 -2.97 5.53 -20.71
C ASP A 19 -4.22 5.75 -19.81
N THR A 20 -4.61 4.69 -19.09
CA THR A 20 -5.58 4.78 -18.01
C THR A 20 -4.84 5.42 -16.86
N ILE A 21 -4.87 6.74 -16.87
CA ILE A 21 -4.92 7.63 -15.70
C ILE A 21 -4.36 6.97 -14.44
N ASN A 22 -3.08 7.22 -14.17
CA ASN A 22 -2.41 6.82 -12.95
C ASN A 22 -2.92 7.69 -11.79
N ILE A 23 -4.18 7.48 -11.38
CA ILE A 23 -4.82 8.18 -10.26
C ILE A 23 -4.38 7.47 -8.99
N ASN A 24 -3.33 7.95 -8.33
CA ASN A 24 -2.95 7.63 -6.94
C ASN A 24 -3.17 6.15 -6.54
N GLN A 25 -2.80 5.19 -7.39
CA GLN A 25 -2.90 3.79 -7.02
C GLN A 25 -1.78 3.51 -6.03
N VAL A 26 -2.15 3.10 -4.82
CA VAL A 26 -1.19 2.62 -3.83
C VAL A 26 -0.37 1.52 -4.47
N ASP A 27 0.96 1.68 -4.48
CA ASP A 27 1.86 0.69 -5.05
C ASP A 27 1.78 -0.60 -4.23
N GLN A 28 1.12 -1.62 -4.79
CA GLN A 28 0.87 -2.87 -4.07
C GLN A 28 2.17 -3.56 -3.66
N GLN A 29 3.26 -3.39 -4.43
CA GLN A 29 4.57 -3.92 -4.06
C GLN A 29 5.15 -3.20 -2.83
N ALA A 30 4.98 -1.89 -2.73
CA ALA A 30 5.33 -1.12 -1.54
C ALA A 30 4.53 -1.60 -0.32
N VAL A 31 3.23 -1.88 -0.45
CA VAL A 31 2.43 -2.39 0.67
C VAL A 31 2.97 -3.72 1.19
N VAL A 32 3.24 -4.67 0.30
CA VAL A 32 3.78 -5.99 0.69
C VAL A 32 5.17 -5.85 1.32
N ARG A 33 6.04 -5.01 0.75
CA ARG A 33 7.38 -4.76 1.29
C ARG A 33 7.32 -4.18 2.70
N GLU A 34 6.50 -3.15 2.88
CA GLU A 34 6.40 -2.45 4.16
C GLU A 34 5.66 -3.29 5.21
N LEU A 35 4.72 -4.15 4.79
CA LEU A 35 4.11 -5.14 5.67
C LEU A 35 5.17 -6.13 6.18
N GLY A 36 6.03 -6.64 5.31
CA GLY A 36 7.14 -7.51 5.72
C GLY A 36 8.07 -6.85 6.74
N VAL A 37 8.40 -5.56 6.53
CA VAL A 37 9.19 -4.77 7.49
C VAL A 37 8.46 -4.61 8.83
N ALA A 38 7.16 -4.29 8.80
CA ALA A 38 6.35 -4.13 10.01
C ALA A 38 6.27 -5.44 10.82
N LEU A 39 6.02 -6.56 10.15
CA LEU A 39 5.96 -7.89 10.78
C LEU A 39 7.31 -8.29 11.38
N SER A 40 8.43 -8.01 10.70
CA SER A 40 9.77 -8.24 11.25
C SER A 40 9.98 -7.44 12.54
N ARG A 41 9.58 -6.16 12.56
CA ARG A 41 9.72 -5.32 13.76
C ARG A 41 8.85 -5.81 14.92
N VAL A 42 7.64 -6.29 14.65
CA VAL A 42 6.79 -6.89 15.70
C VAL A 42 7.45 -8.12 16.30
N GLN A 43 8.19 -8.90 15.52
CA GLN A 43 8.96 -10.04 16.05
C GLN A 43 10.07 -9.61 17.01
N GLU A 44 10.69 -8.45 16.77
CA GLU A 44 11.74 -7.89 17.63
C GLU A 44 11.22 -7.26 18.93
N ILE A 45 9.92 -6.98 19.05
CA ILE A 45 9.32 -6.43 20.26
C ILE A 45 8.99 -7.58 21.24
N GLU A 46 9.36 -7.37 22.51
CA GLU A 46 8.95 -8.24 23.61
C GLU A 46 7.45 -8.08 23.89
N LEU A 47 6.67 -8.98 23.31
CA LEU A 47 5.22 -9.12 23.48
C LEU A 47 4.92 -10.55 23.90
N ASP A 48 3.89 -10.72 24.73
CA ASP A 48 3.28 -12.02 24.93
C ASP A 48 2.67 -12.54 23.62
N GLU A 49 2.63 -13.87 23.49
CA GLU A 49 2.18 -14.53 22.26
C GLU A 49 0.78 -14.12 21.80
N PRO A 50 -0.26 -14.02 22.66
CA PRO A 50 -1.58 -13.62 22.18
C PRO A 50 -1.61 -12.18 21.66
N THR A 51 -0.92 -11.24 22.32
CA THR A 51 -0.79 -9.87 21.82
C THR A 51 -0.04 -9.82 20.50
N ARG A 52 1.03 -10.61 20.34
CA ARG A 52 1.80 -10.69 19.10
C ARG A 52 0.94 -11.17 17.93
N GLN A 53 0.20 -12.26 18.11
CA GLN A 53 -0.70 -12.79 17.08
C GLN A 53 -1.79 -11.78 16.70
N GLN A 54 -2.33 -11.06 17.69
CA GLN A 54 -3.33 -10.03 17.44
C GLN A 54 -2.76 -8.87 16.61
N VAL A 55 -1.54 -8.41 16.92
CA VAL A 55 -0.86 -7.35 16.16
C VAL A 55 -0.58 -7.79 14.72
N ILE A 56 -0.07 -9.02 14.54
CA ILE A 56 0.21 -9.58 13.21
C ILE A 56 -1.06 -9.58 12.37
N GLY A 57 -2.17 -10.11 12.91
CA GLY A 57 -3.44 -10.16 12.18
C GLY A 57 -3.99 -8.77 11.81
N GLU A 58 -3.86 -7.78 12.70
CA GLU A 58 -4.29 -6.42 12.40
C GLU A 58 -3.41 -5.74 11.33
N LEU A 59 -2.09 -6.01 11.30
CA LEU A 59 -1.18 -5.50 10.27
C LEU A 59 -1.44 -6.14 8.90
N GLU A 60 -1.64 -7.46 8.86
CA GLU A 60 -1.97 -8.18 7.62
C GLU A 60 -3.31 -7.73 7.05
N ALA A 61 -4.34 -7.60 7.90
CA ALA A 61 -5.64 -7.07 7.50
C ALA A 61 -5.53 -5.63 7.00
N ALA A 62 -4.78 -4.77 7.69
CA ALA A 62 -4.55 -3.40 7.22
C ALA A 62 -3.84 -3.38 5.84
N GLY A 63 -2.87 -4.26 5.61
CA GLY A 63 -2.22 -4.40 4.31
C GLY A 63 -3.17 -4.84 3.21
N ALA A 64 -4.10 -5.75 3.51
CA ALA A 64 -5.15 -6.16 2.57
C ALA A 64 -6.14 -5.03 2.28
N ASP A 65 -6.60 -4.31 3.31
CA ASP A 65 -7.49 -3.16 3.18
C ASP A 65 -6.85 -2.06 2.32
N ILE A 66 -5.56 -1.75 2.52
CA ILE A 66 -4.81 -0.80 1.69
C ILE A 66 -4.75 -1.25 0.23
N GLN A 67 -4.47 -2.53 -0.02
CA GLN A 67 -4.43 -3.08 -1.39
C GLN A 67 -5.81 -3.06 -2.07
N ALA A 68 -6.88 -3.19 -1.29
CA ALA A 68 -8.26 -3.04 -1.75
C ALA A 68 -8.68 -1.58 -1.98
N GLY A 69 -7.88 -0.61 -1.51
CA GLY A 69 -8.21 0.82 -1.54
C GLY A 69 -9.06 1.30 -0.36
N ASP A 70 -9.37 0.43 0.60
CA ASP A 70 -10.15 0.70 1.79
C ASP A 70 -9.30 1.33 2.90
N THR A 71 -8.77 2.52 2.62
CA THR A 71 -7.84 3.23 3.51
C THR A 71 -8.44 3.57 4.88
N GLY A 72 -9.76 3.76 4.97
CA GLY A 72 -10.45 3.97 6.24
C GLY A 72 -10.37 2.75 7.18
N MET A 73 -10.68 1.56 6.67
CA MET A 73 -10.58 0.31 7.44
C MET A 73 -9.13 0.04 7.86
N ALA A 74 -8.18 0.25 6.95
CA ALA A 74 -6.76 0.13 7.25
C ALA A 74 -6.32 1.07 8.39
N GLN A 75 -6.78 2.33 8.37
CA GLN A 75 -6.48 3.29 9.43
C GLN A 75 -7.07 2.86 10.77
N GLU A 76 -8.29 2.33 10.80
CA GLU A 76 -8.91 1.81 12.03
C GLU A 76 -8.15 0.61 12.60
N ARG A 77 -7.71 -0.31 11.73
CA ARG A 77 -6.85 -1.45 12.10
C ARG A 77 -5.54 -0.97 12.73
N LEU A 78 -4.89 -0.01 12.09
CA LEU A 78 -3.62 0.54 12.56
C LEU A 78 -3.77 1.43 13.80
N ALA A 79 -4.93 2.05 14.01
CA ALA A 79 -5.26 2.72 15.26
C ALA A 79 -5.37 1.73 16.43
N ARG A 80 -5.93 0.53 16.20
CA ARG A 80 -5.95 -0.53 17.22
C ARG A 80 -4.53 -1.01 17.56
N VAL A 81 -3.67 -1.20 16.56
CA VAL A 81 -2.25 -1.55 16.78
C VAL A 81 -1.54 -0.47 17.60
N ARG A 82 -1.78 0.82 17.30
CA ARG A 82 -1.22 1.94 18.07
C ARG A 82 -1.67 1.95 19.53
N ALA A 83 -2.93 1.60 19.78
CA ALA A 83 -3.50 1.59 21.12
C ALA A 83 -2.91 0.49 22.02
N MET A 84 -2.26 -0.53 21.44
CA MET A 84 -1.64 -1.63 22.18
C MET A 84 -0.28 -1.27 22.79
N GLY A 85 0.38 -0.20 22.31
CA GLY A 85 1.63 0.27 22.92
C GLY A 85 2.45 1.21 22.04
N GLY A 86 3.37 1.95 22.67
CA GLY A 86 4.20 2.95 21.97
C GLY A 86 5.09 2.36 20.88
N ALA A 87 5.75 1.22 21.13
CA ALA A 87 6.56 0.54 20.11
C ALA A 87 5.72 0.07 18.91
N LEU A 88 4.51 -0.40 19.17
CA LEU A 88 3.56 -0.82 18.13
C LEU A 88 3.00 0.39 17.36
N ALA A 89 2.84 1.53 18.03
CA ALA A 89 2.44 2.77 17.38
C ALA A 89 3.48 3.25 16.35
N GLU A 90 4.78 3.11 16.69
CA GLU A 90 5.88 3.40 15.77
C GLU A 90 5.87 2.44 14.56
N VAL A 91 5.62 1.15 14.78
CA VAL A 91 5.48 0.16 13.69
C VAL A 91 4.33 0.51 12.76
N ALA A 92 3.14 0.76 13.31
CA ALA A 92 1.96 1.12 12.53
C ALA A 92 2.11 2.46 11.80
N GLY A 93 2.79 3.43 12.41
CA GLY A 93 3.13 4.72 11.79
C GLY A 93 4.16 4.59 10.67
N ALA A 94 5.18 3.76 10.84
CA ALA A 94 6.17 3.48 9.81
C ALA A 94 5.53 2.76 8.61
N PHE A 95 4.69 1.75 8.86
CA PHE A 95 3.97 1.03 7.81
C PHE A 95 3.13 1.97 6.95
N LEU A 96 2.26 2.81 7.54
CA LEU A 96 1.43 3.76 6.78
C LEU A 96 2.23 4.76 5.95
N ARG A 97 3.38 5.22 6.47
CA ARG A 97 4.24 6.15 5.72
C ARG A 97 4.92 5.44 4.56
N GLY A 98 5.37 4.21 4.77
CA GLY A 98 6.04 3.40 3.75
C GLY A 98 5.11 3.03 2.60
N THR A 99 3.82 2.79 2.85
CA THR A 99 2.85 2.45 1.80
C THR A 99 2.44 3.64 0.94
N GLY A 100 2.80 4.88 1.32
CA GLY A 100 2.44 6.07 0.55
C GLY A 100 0.94 6.39 0.56
N VAL A 101 0.15 5.72 1.41
CA VAL A 101 -1.29 6.01 1.61
C VAL A 101 -1.53 7.43 2.13
N LEU A 102 -0.51 8.02 2.77
CA LEU A 102 -0.43 9.44 3.08
C LEU A 102 0.37 10.19 2.00
N GLY A 103 -0.11 10.11 0.76
CA GLY A 103 0.39 10.87 -0.37
C GLY A 103 -0.56 12.02 -0.69
N VAL A 104 -0.15 13.23 -0.28
CA VAL A 104 -0.70 14.59 -0.52
C VAL A 104 -2.03 14.97 0.14
#